data_AF-A1RYT3-F1
#
_entry.id   AF-A1RYT3-F1
#
_cell.length_a   1.000
_cell.length_b   1.000
_cell.length_c   1.000
_cell.angle_alpha   90.00
_cell.angle_beta   90.00
_cell.angle_gamma   90.00
#
_symmetry.space_group_name_H-M   'P 1'
#
loop_
_entity.id
_entity.type
_entity.pdbx_description
1 polymer ?
#
loop_
_entity_poly.entity_id
_entity_poly.type
_entity_poly.pdbx_seq_one_letter_code
_entity_poly.pdbx_strand_id
1 'polypeptide(L)'
;MLSKQEFARWVEASHALFDLFDGKYDAYPFARKLAAQWLRHGEFTLDEEARRGLADSIRNFKYNVFGLGPRKRERIEPELWALLEAMEADRRNAGYAISIYFFTWNIRRFIKYIKENSYFSIVKYFESLGAKLEEMRNNLVHFADKHILRDEVEDKEIVNLFNRANQALKALGIGENEPVATAKLLHIFSPSYFPLIDNPIADCTGIKKIDAYTYTEWIHTLKNWLKNYTEEALQLEKNTGHTILKLVDEGLYTMCSITLKARIHSLGLPSKQPTLPRKTKHRKHRKRRRR
;
A
#
# COMPACT_ATOMS: atom_id res chain seq x y z
N MET A 1 -1.57 -26.77 1.98
CA MET A 1 -2.59 -25.74 2.26
C MET A 1 -2.74 -25.66 3.77
N LEU A 2 -2.90 -24.47 4.35
CA LEU A 2 -3.09 -24.33 5.79
C LEU A 2 -4.43 -24.97 6.19
N SER A 3 -4.53 -25.49 7.41
CA SER A 3 -5.83 -25.76 8.00
C SER A 3 -6.59 -24.45 8.23
N LYS A 4 -7.91 -24.54 8.35
CA LYS A 4 -8.79 -23.39 8.65
C LYS A 4 -8.35 -22.61 9.88
N GLN A 5 -7.96 -23.32 10.94
CA GLN A 5 -7.49 -22.70 12.17
C GLN A 5 -6.10 -22.05 12.02
N GLU A 6 -5.19 -22.68 11.28
CA GLU A 6 -3.88 -22.08 10.98
C GLU A 6 -4.02 -20.81 10.14
N PHE A 7 -4.93 -20.81 9.15
CA PHE A 7 -5.24 -19.63 8.35
C PHE A 7 -5.72 -18.47 9.23
N ALA A 8 -6.72 -18.71 10.09
CA ALA A 8 -7.25 -17.65 10.95
C ALA A 8 -6.18 -17.07 11.89
N ARG A 9 -5.40 -17.95 12.55
CA ARG A 9 -4.31 -17.51 13.43
C ARG A 9 -3.21 -16.76 12.69
N TRP A 10 -2.88 -17.19 11.47
CA TRP A 10 -1.92 -16.49 10.63
C TRP A 10 -2.39 -15.08 10.31
N VAL A 11 -3.64 -14.92 9.87
CA VAL A 11 -4.23 -13.61 9.58
C VAL A 11 -4.22 -12.70 10.82
N GLU A 12 -4.71 -13.20 11.97
CA GLU A 12 -4.74 -12.44 13.22
C GLU A 12 -3.35 -12.01 13.69
N ALA A 13 -2.38 -12.93 13.65
CA ALA A 13 -1.01 -12.64 14.04
C ALA A 13 -0.36 -11.61 13.10
N SER A 14 -0.59 -11.76 11.78
CA SER A 14 -0.08 -10.82 10.79
C SER A 14 -0.69 -9.43 10.93
N HIS A 15 -2.00 -9.32 11.16
CA HIS A 15 -2.67 -8.06 11.41
C HIS A 15 -2.11 -7.37 12.66
N ALA A 16 -1.98 -8.10 13.77
CA ALA A 16 -1.39 -7.58 15.00
C ALA A 16 0.07 -7.12 14.80
N LEU A 17 0.87 -7.87 14.05
CA LEU A 17 2.23 -7.44 13.70
C LEU A 17 2.22 -6.18 12.82
N PHE A 18 1.34 -6.12 11.83
CA PHE A 18 1.21 -4.95 10.96
C PHE A 18 0.84 -3.69 11.76
N ASP A 19 -0.11 -3.78 12.67
CA ASP A 19 -0.51 -2.69 13.57
C ASP A 19 0.66 -2.21 14.44
N LEU A 20 1.41 -3.15 15.02
CA LEU A 20 2.61 -2.84 15.82
C LEU A 20 3.71 -2.18 15.00
N PHE A 21 3.90 -2.58 13.74
CA PHE A 21 5.05 -2.17 12.93
C PHE A 21 4.82 -0.96 12.05
N ASP A 22 3.66 -0.86 11.42
CA ASP A 22 3.39 0.25 10.53
C ASP A 22 3.02 1.47 11.36
N GLY A 23 2.29 1.32 12.49
CA GLY A 23 2.00 2.42 13.44
C GLY A 23 1.50 3.70 12.76
N LYS A 24 1.01 3.58 11.52
CA LYS A 24 0.68 4.67 10.63
C LYS A 24 -0.80 4.92 10.80
N TYR A 25 -1.07 5.91 11.64
CA TYR A 25 -2.08 6.95 11.45
C TYR A 25 -3.06 6.64 10.32
N ASP A 26 -4.31 6.35 10.68
CA ASP A 26 -5.63 6.44 10.01
C ASP A 26 -5.79 6.64 8.49
N ALA A 27 -4.74 6.73 7.67
CA ALA A 27 -4.77 7.14 6.28
C ALA A 27 -5.59 6.19 5.41
N TYR A 28 -5.46 4.88 5.61
CA TYR A 28 -6.26 3.90 4.87
C TYR A 28 -7.73 3.91 5.30
N PRO A 29 -8.09 3.73 6.59
CA PRO A 29 -9.49 3.84 7.03
C PRO A 29 -10.13 5.18 6.66
N PHE A 30 -9.38 6.28 6.79
CA PHE A 30 -9.80 7.62 6.46
C PHE A 30 -10.07 7.79 4.97
N ALA A 31 -9.12 7.45 4.10
CA ALA A 31 -9.31 7.55 2.65
C ALA A 31 -10.44 6.64 2.16
N ARG A 32 -10.61 5.45 2.76
CA ARG A 32 -11.74 4.56 2.47
C ARG A 32 -13.07 5.22 2.83
N LYS A 33 -13.17 5.86 4.01
CA LYS A 33 -14.38 6.62 4.42
C LYS A 33 -14.71 7.70 3.39
N LEU A 34 -13.74 8.52 3.00
CA LEU A 34 -13.96 9.60 2.04
C LEU A 34 -14.32 9.07 0.64
N ALA A 35 -13.61 8.06 0.15
CA ALA A 35 -13.88 7.43 -1.14
C ALA A 35 -15.30 6.83 -1.19
N ALA A 36 -15.73 6.16 -0.13
CA ALA A 36 -17.08 5.60 -0.02
C ALA A 36 -18.16 6.68 0.00
N GLN A 37 -17.93 7.80 0.71
CA GLN A 37 -18.84 8.95 0.69
C GLN A 37 -18.96 9.54 -0.71
N TRP A 38 -17.83 9.77 -1.38
CA TRP A 38 -17.80 10.30 -2.74
C TRP A 38 -18.49 9.37 -3.74
N LEU A 39 -18.29 8.05 -3.67
CA LEU A 39 -19.01 7.11 -4.54
C LEU A 39 -20.53 7.25 -4.38
N ARG A 40 -21.02 7.27 -3.12
CA ARG A 40 -22.44 7.33 -2.77
C ARG A 40 -23.10 8.66 -3.09
N HIS A 41 -22.42 9.78 -2.82
CA HIS A 41 -23.03 11.10 -2.79
C HIS A 41 -22.45 12.07 -3.83
N GLY A 42 -21.33 11.72 -4.47
CA GLY A 42 -20.58 12.60 -5.37
C GLY A 42 -19.72 13.62 -4.63
N GLU A 43 -19.72 13.58 -3.30
CA GLU A 43 -18.90 14.43 -2.45
C GLU A 43 -18.54 13.70 -1.15
N PHE A 44 -17.43 14.11 -0.54
CA PHE A 44 -17.01 13.62 0.79
C PHE A 44 -17.13 14.73 1.84
N THR A 45 -17.13 14.35 3.11
CA THR A 45 -17.15 15.30 4.23
C THR A 45 -15.84 15.24 5.00
N LEU A 46 -15.24 16.40 5.19
CA LEU A 46 -14.09 16.58 6.07
C LEU A 46 -14.57 17.30 7.33
N ASP A 47 -14.78 16.54 8.41
CA ASP A 47 -15.11 17.09 9.74
C ASP A 47 -13.86 17.66 10.44
N GLU A 48 -14.06 18.47 11.49
CA GLU A 48 -12.94 19.12 12.21
C GLU A 48 -11.99 18.12 12.89
N GLU A 49 -12.46 16.92 13.22
CA GLU A 49 -11.61 15.87 13.78
C GLU A 49 -10.66 15.32 12.73
N ALA A 50 -11.19 14.93 11.58
CA ALA A 50 -10.41 14.50 10.42
C ALA A 50 -9.43 15.57 9.98
N ARG A 51 -9.88 16.83 9.88
CA ARG A 51 -9.04 17.97 9.52
C ARG A 51 -7.84 18.12 10.45
N ARG A 52 -8.07 18.06 11.76
CA ARG A 52 -7.00 18.11 12.78
C ARG A 52 -6.06 16.90 12.66
N GLY A 53 -6.59 15.70 12.49
CA GLY A 53 -5.79 14.49 12.31
C GLY A 53 -4.86 14.56 11.09
N LEU A 54 -5.33 15.12 9.98
CA LEU A 54 -4.51 15.36 8.78
C LEU A 54 -3.46 16.44 9.00
N ALA A 55 -3.85 17.57 9.59
CA ALA A 55 -2.93 18.63 9.95
C ALA A 55 -1.80 18.12 10.85
N ASP A 56 -2.14 17.31 11.86
CA ASP A 56 -1.16 16.71 12.76
C ASP A 56 -0.29 15.66 12.06
N SER A 57 -0.85 14.89 11.13
CA SER A 57 -0.09 13.96 10.29
C SER A 57 0.95 14.68 9.41
N ILE A 58 0.59 15.85 8.86
CA ILE A 58 1.51 16.69 8.07
C ILE A 58 2.62 17.23 8.99
N ARG A 59 2.27 17.82 10.14
CA ARG A 59 3.24 18.39 11.10
C ARG A 59 4.23 17.36 11.62
N ASN A 60 3.75 16.16 11.93
CA ASN A 60 4.54 15.08 12.52
C ASN A 60 5.19 14.16 11.48
N PHE A 61 5.10 14.50 10.19
CA PHE A 61 5.63 13.67 9.12
C PHE A 61 7.15 13.52 9.25
N LYS A 62 7.63 12.27 9.38
CA LYS A 62 9.06 11.97 9.57
C LYS A 62 9.83 11.97 8.24
N TYR A 63 10.01 13.15 7.65
CA TYR A 63 10.71 13.36 6.36
C TYR A 63 12.08 12.64 6.26
N ASN A 64 12.85 12.65 7.35
CA ASN A 64 14.16 12.01 7.44
C ASN A 64 14.12 10.48 7.22
N VAL A 65 13.06 9.80 7.68
CA VAL A 65 12.86 8.34 7.47
C VAL A 65 12.74 8.02 5.98
N PHE A 66 12.26 8.98 5.17
CA PHE A 66 12.14 8.84 3.72
C PHE A 66 13.32 9.43 2.94
N GLY A 67 14.43 9.75 3.63
CA GLY A 67 15.63 10.33 3.00
C GLY A 67 15.41 11.74 2.48
N LEU A 68 14.45 12.48 3.07
CA LEU A 68 14.19 13.87 2.75
C LEU A 68 14.95 14.78 3.73
N GLY A 69 16.00 15.42 3.22
CA GLY A 69 16.70 16.48 3.92
C GLY A 69 15.90 17.80 3.93
N PRO A 70 16.38 18.82 4.67
CA PRO A 70 15.65 20.06 4.94
C PRO A 70 15.09 20.76 3.69
N ARG A 71 15.91 20.91 2.64
CA ARG A 71 15.49 21.55 1.37
C ARG A 71 14.32 20.86 0.68
N LYS A 72 14.21 19.52 0.77
CA LYS A 72 13.10 18.78 0.15
C LYS A 72 11.84 18.88 1.00
N ARG A 73 12.00 18.96 2.32
CA ARG A 73 10.89 19.22 3.24
C ARG A 73 10.27 20.59 2.95
N GLU A 74 11.09 21.63 2.79
CA GLU A 74 10.64 22.99 2.43
C GLU A 74 9.84 23.03 1.12
N ARG A 75 10.07 22.08 0.20
CA ARG A 75 9.31 21.96 -1.05
C ARG A 75 8.00 21.17 -0.88
N ILE A 76 8.00 20.09 -0.10
CA ILE A 76 6.88 19.14 0.03
C ILE A 76 5.85 19.62 1.05
N GLU A 77 6.30 20.14 2.19
CA GLU A 77 5.40 20.52 3.29
C GLU A 77 4.36 21.57 2.86
N PRO A 78 4.70 22.64 2.12
CA PRO A 78 3.70 23.58 1.61
C PRO A 78 2.68 22.93 0.65
N GLU A 79 3.10 21.98 -0.18
CA GLU A 79 2.19 21.26 -1.09
C GLU A 79 1.21 20.35 -0.33
N LEU A 80 1.62 19.80 0.81
CA LEU A 80 0.73 19.01 1.67
C LEU A 80 -0.31 19.89 2.38
N TRP A 81 0.09 21.07 2.83
CA TRP A 81 -0.86 22.05 3.38
C TRP A 81 -1.83 22.57 2.32
N ALA A 82 -1.33 22.92 1.14
CA ALA A 82 -2.17 23.33 0.01
C ALA A 82 -3.12 22.21 -0.45
N LEU A 83 -2.70 20.95 -0.35
CA LEU A 83 -3.57 19.81 -0.62
C LEU A 83 -4.70 19.72 0.41
N LEU A 84 -4.42 19.93 1.70
CA LEU A 84 -5.47 19.96 2.73
C LEU A 84 -6.48 21.09 2.49
N GLU A 85 -6.00 22.29 2.14
CA GLU A 85 -6.87 23.42 1.77
C GLU A 85 -7.72 23.11 0.52
N ALA A 86 -7.13 22.48 -0.50
CA ALA A 86 -7.85 22.07 -1.69
C ALA A 86 -8.90 20.99 -1.40
N MET A 87 -8.61 20.04 -0.50
CA MET A 87 -9.58 19.05 -0.01
C MET A 87 -10.78 19.72 0.67
N GLU A 88 -10.56 20.80 1.42
CA GLU A 88 -11.63 21.55 2.09
C GLU A 88 -12.49 22.33 1.08
N ALA A 89 -11.84 22.92 0.07
CA ALA A 89 -12.46 23.76 -0.94
C ALA A 89 -13.28 22.99 -1.98
N ASP A 90 -12.80 21.83 -2.44
CA ASP A 90 -13.49 21.00 -3.44
C ASP A 90 -13.67 19.56 -2.98
N ARG A 91 -14.80 19.34 -2.30
CA ARG A 91 -15.20 18.04 -1.76
C ARG A 91 -15.77 17.08 -2.81
N ARG A 92 -15.92 17.51 -4.06
CA ARG A 92 -16.41 16.68 -5.17
C ARG A 92 -15.28 15.98 -5.90
N ASN A 93 -14.04 16.36 -5.64
CA ASN A 93 -12.87 15.78 -6.28
C ASN A 93 -12.45 14.46 -5.59
N ALA A 94 -12.69 13.32 -6.23
CA ALA A 94 -12.29 12.01 -5.70
C ALA A 94 -10.77 11.85 -5.48
N GLY A 95 -9.96 12.57 -6.25
CA GLY A 95 -8.50 12.53 -6.12
C GLY A 95 -8.04 13.06 -4.78
N TYR A 96 -8.72 14.08 -4.26
CA TYR A 96 -8.52 14.62 -2.92
C TYR A 96 -8.91 13.62 -1.83
N ALA A 97 -10.03 12.90 -1.99
CA ALA A 97 -10.50 11.88 -1.04
C ALA A 97 -9.46 10.77 -0.79
N ILE A 98 -8.72 10.37 -1.83
CA ILE A 98 -7.73 9.28 -1.76
C ILE A 98 -6.30 9.76 -1.51
N SER A 99 -6.08 11.08 -1.50
CA SER A 99 -4.76 11.68 -1.65
C SER A 99 -3.78 11.28 -0.54
N ILE A 100 -4.22 11.26 0.72
CA ILE A 100 -3.38 10.91 1.87
C ILE A 100 -2.97 9.45 1.86
N TYR A 101 -3.90 8.55 1.54
CA TYR A 101 -3.59 7.12 1.37
C TYR A 101 -2.55 6.94 0.25
N PHE A 102 -2.79 7.55 -0.91
CA PHE A 102 -1.90 7.41 -2.05
C PHE A 102 -0.52 8.04 -1.81
N PHE A 103 -0.48 9.18 -1.14
CA PHE A 103 0.75 9.88 -0.78
C PHE A 103 1.57 9.08 0.22
N THR A 104 0.97 8.60 1.31
CA THR A 104 1.68 7.83 2.35
C THR A 104 2.25 6.53 1.81
N TRP A 105 1.49 5.82 0.98
CA TRP A 105 1.93 4.57 0.36
C TRP A 105 2.94 4.75 -0.78
N ASN A 106 2.97 5.91 -1.44
CA ASN A 106 3.83 6.16 -2.59
C ASN A 106 4.76 7.38 -2.39
N ILE A 107 5.09 7.75 -1.15
CA ILE A 107 5.87 8.99 -0.94
C ILE A 107 7.22 8.97 -1.68
N ARG A 108 7.92 7.83 -1.72
CA ARG A 108 9.17 7.68 -2.49
C ARG A 108 8.99 8.05 -3.97
N ARG A 109 7.80 7.82 -4.51
CA ARG A 109 7.43 8.16 -5.89
C ARG A 109 7.17 9.65 -6.06
N PHE A 110 6.39 10.27 -5.17
CA PHE A 110 6.20 11.72 -5.20
C PHE A 110 7.52 12.48 -5.01
N ILE A 111 8.41 11.96 -4.16
CA ILE A 111 9.78 12.47 -4.04
C ILE A 111 10.53 12.41 -5.37
N LYS A 112 10.36 11.32 -6.13
CA LYS A 112 10.97 11.18 -7.45
C LYS A 112 10.35 12.16 -8.46
N TYR A 113 9.03 12.32 -8.45
CA TYR A 113 8.33 13.28 -9.32
C TYR A 113 8.84 14.71 -9.12
N ILE A 114 8.98 15.12 -7.86
CA ILE A 114 9.49 16.46 -7.50
C ILE A 114 10.96 16.63 -7.91
N LYS A 115 11.76 15.56 -7.90
CA LYS A 115 13.17 15.62 -8.35
C LYS A 115 13.28 15.73 -9.86
N GLU A 116 12.45 15.02 -10.60
CA GLU A 116 12.53 14.93 -12.06
C GLU A 116 11.77 16.06 -12.76
N ASN A 117 10.79 16.67 -12.08
CA ASN A 117 10.02 17.79 -12.56
C ASN A 117 9.87 18.84 -11.46
N SER A 118 10.63 19.93 -11.55
CA SER A 118 10.59 21.05 -10.59
C SER A 118 9.22 21.75 -10.53
N TYR A 119 8.41 21.63 -11.59
CA TYR A 119 7.06 22.19 -11.69
C TYR A 119 5.97 21.22 -11.25
N PHE A 120 6.32 20.01 -10.81
CA PHE A 120 5.35 19.06 -10.30
C PHE A 120 4.62 19.64 -9.08
N SER A 121 3.29 19.50 -9.06
CA SER A 121 2.44 19.90 -7.93
C SER A 121 1.60 18.71 -7.48
N ILE A 122 1.60 18.46 -6.17
CA ILE A 122 0.81 17.40 -5.55
C ILE A 122 -0.68 17.72 -5.70
N VAL A 123 -1.04 19.00 -5.50
CA VAL A 123 -2.43 19.47 -5.63
C VAL A 123 -2.94 19.22 -7.05
N LYS A 124 -2.22 19.70 -8.08
CA LYS A 124 -2.63 19.52 -9.48
C LYS A 124 -2.68 18.05 -9.89
N TYR A 125 -1.78 17.22 -9.35
CA TYR A 125 -1.77 15.78 -9.59
C TYR A 125 -3.08 15.15 -9.12
N PHE A 126 -3.47 15.39 -7.86
CA PHE A 126 -4.70 14.82 -7.32
C PHE A 126 -5.96 15.46 -7.91
N GLU A 127 -5.94 16.76 -8.20
CA GLU A 127 -7.01 17.45 -8.90
C GLU A 127 -7.32 16.75 -10.24
N SER A 128 -6.28 16.55 -11.06
CA SER A 128 -6.37 15.90 -12.37
C SER A 128 -6.75 14.43 -12.26
N LEU A 129 -6.25 13.72 -11.23
CA LEU A 129 -6.65 12.34 -10.97
C LEU A 129 -8.14 12.26 -10.62
N GLY A 130 -8.65 13.21 -9.84
CA GLY A 130 -10.08 13.31 -9.52
C GLY A 130 -10.96 13.46 -10.75
N ALA A 131 -10.59 14.34 -11.69
CA ALA A 131 -11.30 14.48 -12.96
C ALA A 131 -11.34 13.14 -13.73
N LYS A 132 -10.24 12.40 -13.75
CA LYS A 132 -10.19 11.06 -14.38
C LYS A 132 -11.02 10.02 -13.62
N LEU A 133 -11.10 10.11 -12.30
CA LEU A 133 -11.93 9.23 -11.48
C LEU A 133 -13.43 9.50 -11.68
N GLU A 134 -13.83 10.76 -11.87
CA GLU A 134 -15.21 11.11 -12.23
C GLU A 134 -15.63 10.44 -13.55
N GLU A 135 -14.76 10.46 -14.58
CA GLU A 135 -15.00 9.75 -15.85
C GLU A 135 -15.18 8.22 -15.67
N MET A 136 -14.68 7.65 -14.57
CA MET A 136 -14.75 6.22 -14.24
C MET A 136 -15.78 5.90 -13.15
N ARG A 137 -16.52 6.89 -12.63
CA ARG A 137 -17.33 6.74 -11.42
C ARG A 137 -18.35 5.62 -11.52
N ASN A 138 -19.07 5.49 -12.63
CA ASN A 138 -20.05 4.42 -12.82
C ASN A 138 -19.41 3.01 -12.74
N ASN A 139 -18.20 2.85 -13.28
CA ASN A 139 -17.47 1.60 -13.17
C ASN A 139 -17.04 1.33 -11.72
N LEU A 140 -16.59 2.35 -10.99
CA LEU A 140 -16.23 2.22 -9.58
C LEU A 140 -17.45 1.88 -8.70
N VAL A 141 -18.59 2.53 -8.94
CA VAL A 141 -19.86 2.25 -8.25
C VAL A 141 -20.33 0.81 -8.50
N HIS A 142 -20.20 0.30 -9.73
CA HIS A 142 -20.54 -1.09 -10.07
C HIS A 142 -19.80 -2.12 -9.21
N PHE A 143 -18.54 -1.84 -8.86
CA PHE A 143 -17.75 -2.72 -8.01
C PHE A 143 -17.90 -2.45 -6.51
N ALA A 144 -18.45 -1.30 -6.10
CA ALA A 144 -18.37 -0.79 -4.72
C ALA A 144 -18.88 -1.77 -3.66
N ASP A 145 -20.00 -2.45 -3.95
CA ASP A 145 -20.66 -3.38 -3.03
C ASP A 145 -20.32 -4.86 -3.31
N LYS A 146 -19.46 -5.14 -4.29
CA LYS A 146 -19.03 -6.50 -4.60
C LYS A 146 -18.06 -7.04 -3.56
N HIS A 147 -18.04 -8.36 -3.45
CA HIS A 147 -17.24 -9.11 -2.50
C HIS A 147 -16.58 -10.31 -3.17
N ILE A 148 -15.26 -10.45 -3.02
CA ILE A 148 -14.44 -11.47 -3.70
C ILE A 148 -14.92 -12.91 -3.50
N LEU A 149 -15.46 -13.21 -2.31
CA LEU A 149 -16.00 -14.52 -1.96
C LEU A 149 -17.43 -14.79 -2.46
N ARG A 150 -18.19 -13.76 -2.85
CA ARG A 150 -19.62 -13.87 -3.16
C ARG A 150 -19.92 -13.62 -4.64
N ASP A 151 -19.21 -12.68 -5.24
CA ASP A 151 -19.47 -12.22 -6.59
C ASP A 151 -18.54 -12.87 -7.61
N GLU A 152 -19.03 -13.03 -8.84
CA GLU A 152 -18.20 -13.53 -9.95
C GLU A 152 -17.12 -12.54 -10.37
N VAL A 153 -16.01 -13.09 -10.89
CA VAL A 153 -14.89 -12.27 -11.38
C VAL A 153 -15.21 -11.84 -12.81
N GLU A 154 -15.50 -10.56 -12.97
CA GLU A 154 -15.86 -9.94 -14.24
C GLU A 154 -14.63 -9.50 -15.05
N ASP A 155 -13.95 -10.47 -15.68
CA ASP A 155 -12.63 -10.26 -16.32
C ASP A 155 -12.59 -9.06 -17.28
N LYS A 156 -13.60 -8.91 -18.15
CA LYS A 156 -13.61 -7.85 -19.17
C LYS A 156 -13.73 -6.46 -18.53
N GLU A 157 -14.60 -6.33 -17.56
CA GLU A 157 -14.88 -5.11 -16.81
C GLU A 157 -13.68 -4.71 -15.96
N ILE A 158 -13.05 -5.69 -15.28
CA ILE A 158 -11.83 -5.52 -14.50
C ILE A 158 -10.68 -5.05 -15.41
N VAL A 159 -10.44 -5.73 -16.53
CA VAL A 159 -9.36 -5.38 -17.47
C VAL A 159 -9.56 -3.97 -18.04
N ASN A 160 -10.78 -3.60 -18.41
CA ASN A 160 -11.09 -2.28 -18.92
C ASN A 160 -10.85 -1.20 -17.86
N LEU A 161 -11.42 -1.36 -16.66
CA LEU A 161 -11.26 -0.41 -15.57
C LEU A 161 -9.79 -0.26 -15.14
N PHE A 162 -9.07 -1.38 -15.01
CA PHE A 162 -7.65 -1.36 -14.70
C PHE A 162 -6.84 -0.60 -15.76
N ASN A 163 -7.06 -0.86 -17.05
CA ASN A 163 -6.33 -0.18 -18.11
C ASN A 163 -6.60 1.33 -18.12
N ARG A 164 -7.86 1.75 -17.95
CA ARG A 164 -8.22 3.18 -17.88
C ARG A 164 -7.56 3.87 -16.68
N ALA A 165 -7.64 3.27 -15.50
CA ALA A 165 -7.01 3.79 -14.29
C ALA A 165 -5.48 3.85 -14.41
N ASN A 166 -4.86 2.80 -14.96
CA ASN A 166 -3.43 2.75 -15.23
C ASN A 166 -2.98 3.80 -16.25
N GLN A 167 -3.76 4.04 -17.31
CA GLN A 167 -3.49 5.09 -18.29
C GLN A 167 -3.59 6.49 -17.65
N ALA A 168 -4.60 6.73 -16.82
CA ALA A 168 -4.73 7.99 -16.07
C ALA A 168 -3.50 8.23 -15.17
N LEU A 169 -3.08 7.21 -14.42
CA LEU A 169 -1.89 7.32 -13.57
C LEU A 169 -0.59 7.51 -14.39
N LYS A 170 -0.47 6.90 -15.57
CA LYS A 170 0.67 7.09 -16.47
C LYS A 170 0.74 8.51 -17.02
N ALA A 171 -0.40 9.08 -17.42
CA ALA A 171 -0.47 10.43 -17.96
C ALA A 171 -0.09 11.50 -16.91
N LEU A 172 -0.36 11.24 -15.63
CA LEU A 172 -0.06 12.14 -14.52
C LEU A 172 1.32 11.90 -13.89
N GLY A 173 1.86 10.69 -14.08
CA GLY A 173 3.11 10.24 -13.48
C GLY A 173 4.32 10.31 -14.43
N ILE A 174 5.34 9.52 -14.11
CA ILE A 174 6.59 9.41 -14.90
C ILE A 174 6.74 8.04 -15.59
N GLY A 175 5.74 7.15 -15.52
CA GLY A 175 5.79 5.83 -16.15
C GLY A 175 6.50 4.72 -15.35
N GLU A 176 6.53 4.81 -14.02
CA GLU A 176 7.14 3.83 -13.13
C GLU A 176 6.19 3.20 -12.10
N ASN A 177 5.87 1.92 -12.22
CA ASN A 177 5.02 1.16 -11.27
C ASN A 177 3.57 1.69 -11.16
N GLU A 178 3.00 2.20 -12.26
CA GLU A 178 1.56 2.52 -12.34
C GLU A 178 0.65 1.31 -12.11
N PRO A 179 0.98 0.08 -12.52
CA PRO A 179 0.11 -1.07 -12.27
C PRO A 179 -0.10 -1.35 -10.76
N VAL A 180 0.94 -1.24 -9.94
CA VAL A 180 0.83 -1.37 -8.47
C VAL A 180 -0.04 -0.26 -7.88
N ALA A 181 0.17 0.98 -8.33
CA ALA A 181 -0.67 2.10 -7.89
C ALA A 181 -2.12 1.92 -8.36
N THR A 182 -2.35 1.35 -9.54
CA THR A 182 -3.67 1.02 -10.07
C THR A 182 -4.38 0.03 -9.17
N ALA A 183 -3.73 -1.07 -8.77
CA ALA A 183 -4.31 -2.02 -7.83
C ALA A 183 -4.73 -1.36 -6.51
N LYS A 184 -3.87 -0.50 -5.94
CA LYS A 184 -4.17 0.29 -4.73
C LYS A 184 -5.34 1.25 -4.93
N LEU A 185 -5.41 1.89 -6.09
CA LEU A 185 -6.48 2.81 -6.47
C LEU A 185 -7.81 2.08 -6.58
N LEU A 186 -7.87 0.92 -7.24
CA LEU A 186 -9.11 0.15 -7.33
C LEU A 186 -9.52 -0.40 -5.97
N HIS A 187 -8.56 -0.86 -5.17
CA HIS A 187 -8.82 -1.38 -3.83
C HIS A 187 -9.46 -0.35 -2.89
N ILE A 188 -9.07 0.94 -2.92
CA ILE A 188 -9.66 1.93 -2.00
C ILE A 188 -11.15 2.16 -2.27
N PHE A 189 -11.59 2.02 -3.52
CA PHE A 189 -12.99 2.17 -3.92
C PHE A 189 -13.82 0.88 -3.71
N SER A 190 -13.18 -0.29 -3.77
CA SER A 190 -13.82 -1.61 -3.62
C SER A 190 -12.94 -2.58 -2.83
N PRO A 191 -12.76 -2.35 -1.52
CA PRO A 191 -11.78 -3.07 -0.71
C PRO A 191 -12.13 -4.53 -0.45
N SER A 192 -13.40 -4.91 -0.66
CA SER A 192 -13.88 -6.28 -0.54
C SER A 192 -13.76 -7.08 -1.84
N TYR A 193 -13.44 -6.44 -2.96
CA TYR A 193 -13.42 -7.09 -4.28
C TYR A 193 -12.05 -7.02 -4.97
N PHE A 194 -11.40 -5.85 -4.99
CA PHE A 194 -10.09 -5.70 -5.62
C PHE A 194 -8.97 -5.98 -4.61
N PRO A 195 -8.15 -7.01 -4.80
CA PRO A 195 -7.04 -7.31 -3.92
C PRO A 195 -5.87 -6.35 -4.14
N LEU A 196 -5.09 -6.15 -3.08
CA LEU A 196 -3.82 -5.45 -3.18
C LEU A 196 -2.74 -6.39 -3.75
N ILE A 197 -1.73 -5.77 -4.35
CA ILE A 197 -0.50 -6.42 -4.78
C ILE A 197 0.61 -5.38 -4.81
N ASP A 198 1.79 -5.74 -4.31
CA ASP A 198 3.01 -4.95 -4.45
C ASP A 198 4.11 -5.78 -5.12
N ASN A 199 5.26 -5.17 -5.40
CA ASN A 199 6.34 -5.86 -6.11
C ASN A 199 6.90 -7.05 -5.29
N PRO A 200 7.20 -6.94 -3.99
CA PRO A 200 7.61 -8.11 -3.19
C PRO A 200 6.60 -9.26 -3.18
N ILE A 201 5.30 -8.97 -3.07
CA ILE A 201 4.25 -9.99 -3.13
C ILE A 201 4.24 -10.62 -4.52
N ALA A 202 4.24 -9.81 -5.58
CA ALA A 202 4.27 -10.29 -6.96
C ALA A 202 5.49 -11.20 -7.23
N ASP A 203 6.67 -10.80 -6.77
CA ASP A 203 7.91 -11.57 -6.89
C ASP A 203 7.79 -12.92 -6.16
N CYS A 204 7.28 -12.92 -4.92
CA CYS A 204 7.09 -14.14 -4.14
C CYS A 204 6.01 -15.08 -4.70
N THR A 205 5.01 -14.54 -5.41
CA THR A 205 3.94 -15.33 -6.04
C THR A 205 4.24 -15.68 -7.50
N GLY A 206 5.43 -15.34 -8.02
CA GLY A 206 5.86 -15.66 -9.38
C GLY A 206 5.27 -14.76 -10.49
N ILE A 207 4.64 -13.65 -10.12
CA ILE A 207 4.12 -12.64 -11.04
C ILE A 207 5.28 -11.71 -11.45
N LYS A 208 5.84 -11.96 -12.63
CA LYS A 208 7.02 -11.21 -13.13
C LYS A 208 6.73 -9.75 -13.51
N LYS A 209 5.50 -9.46 -13.91
CA LYS A 209 5.06 -8.14 -14.36
C LYS A 209 3.59 -8.00 -14.04
N ILE A 210 3.22 -6.87 -13.45
CA ILE A 210 1.84 -6.53 -13.15
C ILE A 210 1.28 -5.72 -14.33
N ASP A 211 0.16 -6.19 -14.87
CA ASP A 211 -0.68 -5.55 -15.87
C ASP A 211 -2.14 -6.00 -15.66
N ALA A 212 -3.07 -5.55 -16.51
CA ALA A 212 -4.49 -5.85 -16.34
C ALA A 212 -4.79 -7.36 -16.32
N TYR A 213 -4.10 -8.14 -17.16
CA TYR A 213 -4.33 -9.58 -17.27
C TYR A 213 -3.77 -10.31 -16.05
N THR A 214 -2.51 -10.08 -15.72
CA THR A 214 -1.87 -10.69 -14.54
C THR A 214 -2.53 -10.27 -13.23
N TYR A 215 -3.06 -9.05 -13.14
CA TYR A 215 -3.85 -8.60 -12.00
C TYR A 215 -5.21 -9.32 -11.92
N THR A 216 -5.86 -9.57 -13.06
CA THR A 216 -7.11 -10.36 -13.10
C THR A 216 -6.85 -11.82 -12.70
N GLU A 217 -5.75 -12.42 -13.16
CA GLU A 217 -5.31 -13.74 -12.71
C GLU A 217 -5.01 -13.77 -11.20
N TRP A 218 -4.45 -12.69 -10.65
CA TRP A 218 -4.24 -12.55 -9.21
C TRP A 218 -5.57 -12.54 -8.44
N ILE A 219 -6.59 -11.85 -8.94
CA ILE A 219 -7.94 -11.85 -8.37
C ILE A 219 -8.53 -13.27 -8.35
N HIS A 220 -8.45 -14.00 -9.46
CA HIS A 220 -8.89 -15.40 -9.53
C HIS A 220 -8.13 -16.29 -8.56
N THR A 221 -6.81 -16.15 -8.50
CA THR A 221 -5.94 -16.92 -7.61
C THR A 221 -6.34 -16.72 -6.16
N LEU A 222 -6.49 -15.46 -5.73
CA LEU A 222 -6.91 -15.15 -4.36
C LEU A 222 -8.33 -15.60 -4.08
N LYS A 223 -9.28 -15.40 -4.99
CA LYS A 223 -10.66 -15.88 -4.83
C LYS A 223 -10.70 -17.40 -4.61
N ASN A 224 -10.04 -18.15 -5.49
CA ASN A 224 -10.03 -19.61 -5.44
C ASN A 224 -9.33 -20.13 -4.19
N TRP A 225 -8.26 -19.47 -3.76
CA TRP A 225 -7.59 -19.81 -2.51
C TRP A 225 -8.47 -19.51 -1.28
N LEU A 226 -9.09 -18.32 -1.22
CA LEU A 226 -9.94 -17.88 -0.11
C LEU A 226 -11.25 -18.67 0.00
N LYS A 227 -11.76 -19.27 -1.09
CA LYS A 227 -12.93 -20.17 -1.04
C LYS A 227 -12.74 -21.30 -0.03
N ASN A 228 -11.50 -21.77 0.18
CA ASN A 228 -11.19 -22.82 1.16
C ASN A 228 -11.33 -22.36 2.63
N TYR A 229 -11.48 -21.06 2.87
CA TYR A 229 -11.54 -20.42 4.18
C TYR A 229 -12.71 -19.44 4.29
N THR A 230 -13.81 -19.69 3.56
CA THR A 230 -14.91 -18.72 3.42
C THR A 230 -15.51 -18.31 4.76
N GLU A 231 -15.78 -19.28 5.64
CA GLU A 231 -16.38 -19.02 6.96
C GLU A 231 -15.41 -18.25 7.85
N GLU A 232 -14.14 -18.66 7.87
CA GLU A 232 -13.09 -18.03 8.66
C GLU A 232 -12.83 -16.60 8.19
N ALA A 233 -12.76 -16.37 6.87
CA ALA A 233 -12.61 -15.07 6.26
C ALA A 233 -13.73 -14.11 6.69
N LEU A 234 -15.00 -14.52 6.54
CA LEU A 234 -16.15 -13.68 6.91
C LEU A 234 -16.17 -13.39 8.43
N GLN A 235 -15.75 -14.35 9.25
CA GLN A 235 -15.65 -14.14 10.70
C GLN A 235 -14.53 -13.16 11.07
N LEU A 236 -13.38 -13.24 10.40
CA LEU A 236 -12.27 -12.30 10.57
C LEU A 236 -12.68 -10.88 10.18
N GLU A 237 -13.39 -10.73 9.06
CA GLU A 237 -13.90 -9.42 8.63
C GLU A 237 -14.83 -8.80 9.67
N LYS A 238 -15.75 -9.61 10.22
CA LYS A 238 -16.66 -9.18 11.27
C LYS A 238 -15.92 -8.77 12.55
N ASN A 239 -14.90 -9.52 12.94
CA ASN A 239 -14.17 -9.30 14.20
C ASN A 239 -13.25 -8.08 14.15
N THR A 240 -12.65 -7.82 13.00
CA THR A 240 -11.64 -6.76 12.82
C THR A 240 -12.21 -5.48 12.22
N GLY A 241 -13.33 -5.55 11.50
CA GLY A 241 -13.87 -4.44 10.71
C GLY A 241 -13.10 -4.18 9.40
N HIS A 242 -12.08 -4.97 9.10
CA HIS A 242 -11.29 -4.91 7.87
C HIS A 242 -11.74 -5.98 6.87
N THR A 243 -11.54 -5.75 5.57
CA THR A 243 -11.86 -6.76 4.56
C THR A 243 -10.80 -7.86 4.56
N ILE A 244 -11.16 -9.08 4.16
CA ILE A 244 -10.22 -10.19 4.13
C ILE A 244 -9.07 -9.91 3.16
N LEU A 245 -9.32 -9.17 2.09
CA LEU A 245 -8.30 -8.74 1.14
C LEU A 245 -7.27 -7.80 1.78
N LYS A 246 -7.69 -6.90 2.68
CA LYS A 246 -6.77 -6.05 3.44
C LYS A 246 -5.93 -6.87 4.42
N LEU A 247 -6.58 -7.80 5.13
CA LEU A 247 -5.91 -8.62 6.14
C LEU A 247 -4.89 -9.59 5.51
N VAL A 248 -5.23 -10.20 4.38
CA VAL A 248 -4.32 -11.05 3.60
C VAL A 248 -3.15 -10.24 3.05
N ASP A 249 -3.40 -9.03 2.55
CA ASP A 249 -2.32 -8.13 2.10
C ASP A 249 -1.32 -7.83 3.21
N GLU A 250 -1.77 -7.54 4.43
CA GLU A 250 -0.88 -7.33 5.59
C GLU A 250 -0.05 -8.57 5.92
N GLY A 251 -0.66 -9.75 5.85
CA GLY A 251 0.04 -11.02 6.05
C GLY A 251 1.09 -11.28 4.98
N LEU A 252 0.74 -11.11 3.71
CA LEU A 252 1.66 -11.26 2.60
C LEU A 252 2.78 -10.21 2.68
N TYR A 253 2.47 -8.95 2.95
CA TYR A 253 3.45 -7.88 3.12
C TYR A 253 4.44 -8.21 4.24
N THR A 254 3.95 -8.69 5.39
CA THR A 254 4.80 -9.09 6.52
C THR A 254 5.74 -10.22 6.13
N MET A 255 5.26 -11.21 5.36
CA MET A 255 6.06 -12.36 4.93
C MET A 255 7.05 -12.03 3.81
N CYS A 256 6.66 -11.19 2.85
CA CYS A 256 7.44 -10.90 1.64
C CYS A 256 8.41 -9.73 1.82
N SER A 257 8.06 -8.74 2.66
CA SER A 257 8.75 -7.45 2.69
C SER A 257 9.47 -7.16 4.02
N ILE A 258 9.04 -7.74 5.14
CA ILE A 258 9.59 -7.40 6.46
C ILE A 258 10.73 -8.36 6.84
N THR A 259 11.94 -7.82 6.97
CA THR A 259 13.06 -8.54 7.60
C THR A 259 13.00 -8.39 9.12
N LEU A 260 12.35 -9.35 9.82
CA LEU A 260 12.19 -9.31 11.28
C LEU A 260 13.52 -9.17 12.05
N LYS A 261 14.63 -9.68 11.48
CA LYS A 261 15.98 -9.56 12.04
C LYS A 261 16.42 -8.12 12.29
N ALA A 262 15.95 -7.15 11.48
CA ALA A 262 16.31 -5.74 11.62
C ALA A 262 15.86 -5.13 12.98
N ARG A 263 14.84 -5.71 13.62
CA ARG A 263 14.28 -5.23 14.89
C ARG A 263 14.99 -5.74 16.14
N ILE A 264 15.85 -6.75 16.02
CA ILE A 264 16.59 -7.30 17.17
C ILE A 264 17.38 -6.18 17.88
N HIS A 265 17.94 -5.23 17.12
CA HIS A 265 18.63 -4.06 17.67
C HIS A 265 17.70 -3.10 18.41
N SER A 266 16.44 -2.98 17.99
CA SER A 266 15.43 -2.13 18.65
C SER A 266 14.84 -2.74 19.91
N LEU A 267 15.01 -4.06 20.13
CA LEU A 267 14.54 -4.74 21.34
C LEU A 267 15.46 -4.52 22.55
N GLY A 268 16.57 -3.81 22.39
CA GLY A 268 17.55 -3.59 23.48
C GLY A 268 18.26 -4.88 23.92
N LEU A 269 18.17 -5.95 23.12
CA LEU A 269 18.83 -7.22 23.43
C LEU A 269 20.35 -7.04 23.33
N PRO A 270 21.12 -7.40 24.38
CA PRO A 270 22.56 -7.18 24.40
C PRO A 270 23.23 -8.03 23.32
N SER A 271 23.85 -7.39 22.32
CA SER A 271 24.64 -8.08 21.31
C SER A 271 26.01 -8.46 21.88
N LYS A 272 26.07 -9.53 22.67
CA LYS A 272 27.35 -10.23 22.87
C LYS A 272 27.61 -11.00 21.57
N GLN A 273 28.40 -10.42 20.66
CA GLN A 273 29.02 -11.23 19.63
C GLN A 273 29.84 -12.33 20.35
N PRO A 274 29.60 -13.62 20.09
CA PRO A 274 30.50 -14.64 20.58
C PRO A 274 31.85 -14.42 19.90
N THR A 275 32.83 -13.94 20.65
CA THR A 275 34.23 -13.92 20.22
C THR A 275 34.65 -15.37 20.01
N LEU A 276 34.64 -15.82 18.76
CA LEU A 276 35.24 -17.11 18.41
C LEU A 276 36.71 -17.09 18.86
N PRO A 277 37.20 -18.12 19.56
CA PRO A 277 38.59 -18.16 19.99
C PRO A 277 39.50 -18.09 18.77
N ARG A 278 40.43 -17.13 18.79
CA ARG A 278 41.47 -16.97 17.77
C ARG A 278 42.24 -18.29 17.65
N LYS A 279 42.04 -19.01 16.53
CA LYS A 279 42.88 -20.15 16.17
C LYS A 279 44.34 -19.69 16.11
N THR A 280 45.14 -20.13 17.05
CA THR A 280 46.60 -20.03 17.02
C THR A 280 47.12 -20.72 15.77
N LYS A 281 47.69 -19.95 14.84
CA LYS A 281 48.35 -20.49 13.64
C LYS A 281 49.64 -21.21 14.08
N HIS A 282 49.61 -22.54 14.09
CA HIS A 282 50.85 -23.33 14.10
C HIS A 282 51.62 -23.08 12.79
N ARG A 283 52.76 -22.39 12.92
CA ARG A 283 53.80 -22.28 11.87
C ARG A 283 54.33 -23.67 11.53
N LYS A 284 54.00 -24.20 10.35
CA LYS A 284 54.76 -25.31 9.74
C LYS A 284 55.91 -24.73 8.91
N HIS A 285 57.14 -24.90 9.40
CA HIS A 285 58.36 -24.69 8.62
C HIS A 285 58.44 -25.73 7.50
N ARG A 286 58.41 -25.29 6.24
CA ARG A 286 58.66 -26.13 5.06
C ARG A 286 60.09 -25.85 4.57
N LYS A 287 61.00 -26.80 4.82
CA LYS A 287 62.36 -26.83 4.25
C LYS A 287 62.27 -26.96 2.73
N ARG A 288 62.91 -26.04 2.00
CA ARG A 288 63.21 -26.15 0.56
C ARG A 288 64.39 -27.11 0.37
N ARG A 289 64.25 -28.12 -0.49
CA ARG A 289 65.39 -28.79 -1.15
C ARG A 289 65.32 -28.47 -2.63
N ARG A 290 66.39 -27.83 -3.13
CA ARG A 290 66.68 -27.61 -4.55
C ARG A 290 67.17 -28.92 -5.16
N ARG A 291 66.73 -29.20 -6.38
CA ARG A 291 67.56 -29.79 -7.43
C ARG A 291 67.59 -28.76 -8.55
#